data_AF-A0A968T2K8-F1
#
_entry.id   AF-A0A968T2K8-F1
#
_cell.length_a   1.000
_cell.length_b   1.000
_cell.length_c   1.000
_cell.angle_alpha   90.00
_cell.angle_beta   90.00
_cell.angle_gamma   90.00
#
_symmetry.space_group_name_H-M   'P 1'
#
loop_
_entity.id
_entity.type
_entity.pdbx_description
1 polymer ?
#
loop_
_entity_poly.entity_id
_entity_poly.type
_entity_poly.pdbx_seq_one_letter_code
_entity_poly.pdbx_strand_id
1 'polypeptide(L)' 'MSTEEMKLDLFRKIDNLSDQELNKVYPTFLAILSSSEKHNLTSQEMKAVDEALNNPYDPISTESVLSEARQRYKNLKFR' A
#
# COMPACT_ATOMS: atom_id res chain seq x y z
N MET A 1 0.00 -22.76 -13.48
CA MET A 1 -0.49 -21.40 -13.23
C MET A 1 0.21 -20.87 -11.99
N SER A 2 0.98 -19.79 -12.10
CA SER A 2 1.60 -19.13 -10.95
C SER A 2 0.56 -18.33 -10.15
N THR A 3 0.92 -17.91 -8.95
CA THR A 3 0.00 -17.08 -8.12
C THR A 3 -0.29 -15.74 -8.79
N GLU A 4 0.70 -15.17 -9.47
CA GLU A 4 0.58 -13.95 -10.25
C GLU A 4 -0.37 -14.13 -11.44
N GLU A 5 -0.27 -15.27 -12.14
CA GLU A 5 -1.17 -15.62 -13.24
C GLU A 5 -2.62 -15.80 -12.76
N MET A 6 -2.82 -16.41 -11.59
CA MET A 6 -4.15 -16.56 -10.98
C MET A 6 -4.78 -15.22 -10.61
N LYS A 7 -4.00 -14.28 -10.04
CA LYS A 7 -4.47 -12.93 -9.70
C LYS A 7 -4.86 -12.14 -10.95
N LEU A 8 -4.02 -12.18 -11.99
CA LEU A 8 -4.30 -11.50 -13.26
C LEU A 8 -5.55 -12.05 -13.94
N ASP A 9 -5.74 -13.37 -13.94
CA ASP A 9 -6.94 -13.99 -14.49
C ASP A 9 -8.20 -13.57 -13.73
N LEU A 10 -8.13 -13.50 -12.40
CA LEU A 10 -9.23 -13.02 -11.57
C LEU A 10 -9.61 -11.56 -11.88
N PHE A 11 -8.63 -10.67 -11.96
CA PHE A 11 -8.89 -9.26 -12.29
C PHE A 11 -9.51 -9.10 -13.67
N ARG A 12 -9.00 -9.82 -14.69
CA ARG A 12 -9.60 -9.82 -16.03
C ARG A 12 -11.04 -10.31 -16.03
N LYS A 13 -11.37 -11.33 -15.23
CA LYS A 13 -12.76 -11.81 -15.12
C LYS A 13 -13.68 -10.78 -14.48
N ILE A 14 -13.20 -10.05 -13.48
CA ILE A 14 -13.95 -8.97 -12.82
C ILE A 14 -14.16 -7.80 -13.78
N ASP A 15 -13.12 -7.36 -14.49
CA ASP A 15 -13.18 -6.24 -15.45
C ASP A 15 -14.15 -6.50 -16.61
N ASN A 16 -14.38 -7.77 -16.96
CA ASN A 16 -15.28 -8.15 -18.04
C ASN A 16 -16.75 -8.26 -17.60
N LEU A 17 -17.06 -8.08 -16.31
CA LEU A 17 -18.44 -8.09 -15.83
C LEU A 17 -19.15 -6.81 -16.27
N SER A 18 -20.41 -6.93 -16.69
CA SER A 18 -21.28 -5.75 -16.81
C SER A 18 -21.62 -5.18 -15.43
N ASP A 19 -22.03 -3.91 -15.38
CA ASP A 19 -22.43 -3.25 -14.12
C ASP A 19 -23.52 -4.02 -13.36
N GLN A 20 -24.45 -4.66 -14.08
CA GLN A 20 -25.51 -5.46 -13.48
C GLN A 20 -24.99 -6.76 -12.87
N GLU A 21 -24.03 -7.41 -13.50
CA GLU A 21 -23.41 -8.63 -12.99
C GLU A 21 -22.51 -8.32 -11.81
N LEU A 22 -21.69 -7.27 -11.92
CA LEU A 22 -20.82 -6.80 -10.86
C LEU A 22 -21.62 -6.47 -9.60
N ASN A 23 -22.72 -5.73 -9.70
CA ASN A 23 -23.59 -5.42 -8.55
C ASN A 23 -24.13 -6.67 -7.84
N LYS A 24 -24.37 -7.77 -8.57
CA LYS A 24 -24.85 -9.03 -7.98
C LYS A 24 -23.76 -9.80 -7.25
N VAL A 25 -22.54 -9.80 -7.78
CA VAL A 25 -21.43 -10.62 -7.24
C VAL A 25 -20.52 -9.85 -6.28
N TYR A 26 -20.55 -8.51 -6.32
CA TYR A 26 -19.74 -7.63 -5.48
C TYR A 26 -19.88 -7.92 -3.97
N PRO A 27 -21.08 -8.11 -3.39
CA PRO A 27 -21.20 -8.42 -1.97
C PRO A 27 -20.48 -9.72 -1.58
N THR A 28 -20.51 -10.73 -2.46
CA THR A 28 -19.85 -12.02 -2.26
C THR A 28 -18.33 -11.89 -2.31
N PHE A 29 -17.79 -11.16 -3.30
CA PHE A 29 -16.36 -10.88 -3.35
C PHE A 29 -15.89 -10.11 -2.13
N LEU A 30 -16.65 -9.08 -1.72
CA LEU A 30 -16.32 -8.29 -0.55
C LEU A 30 -16.32 -9.14 0.72
N ALA A 31 -17.32 -10.02 0.90
CA ALA A 31 -17.37 -10.93 2.04
C ALA A 31 -16.16 -11.87 2.07
N ILE A 32 -15.79 -12.48 0.94
CA ILE A 32 -14.63 -13.38 0.85
C ILE A 32 -13.33 -12.63 1.16
N LEU A 33 -13.11 -11.48 0.51
CA LEU A 33 -11.90 -10.67 0.70
C LEU A 33 -11.80 -10.05 2.10
N SER A 34 -12.94 -9.84 2.76
CA SER A 34 -13.00 -9.37 4.14
C SER A 34 -12.93 -10.50 5.17
N SER A 35 -13.12 -11.76 4.74
CA SER A 35 -13.09 -12.94 5.60
C SER A 35 -11.68 -13.48 5.82
N SER A 36 -10.75 -13.21 4.89
CA SER A 36 -9.33 -13.36 5.19
C SER A 36 -8.99 -12.35 6.29
N GLU A 37 -8.56 -12.86 7.45
CA GLU A 37 -8.30 -12.10 8.67
C GLU A 37 -7.82 -10.69 8.33
N LYS A 38 -8.65 -9.69 8.65
CA LYS A 38 -8.15 -8.33 8.77
C LYS A 38 -6.99 -8.43 9.75
N HIS A 39 -5.78 -8.14 9.28
CA HIS A 39 -4.66 -7.90 10.17
C HIS A 39 -5.06 -6.69 11.02
N ASN A 40 -5.65 -6.97 12.17
CA ASN A 40 -5.95 -5.95 13.15
C ASN A 40 -4.59 -5.52 13.65
N LEU A 41 -4.20 -4.30 13.29
CA LEU A 41 -2.95 -3.71 13.73
C LEU A 41 -2.82 -3.97 15.24
N THR A 42 -1.74 -4.64 15.61
CA THR A 42 -1.40 -4.83 17.02
C THR A 42 -1.25 -3.45 17.66
N SER A 43 -1.39 -3.37 18.98
CA SER A 43 -1.18 -2.10 19.70
C SER A 43 0.18 -1.46 19.42
N GLN A 44 1.19 -2.27 19.07
CA GLN A 44 2.51 -1.78 18.66
C GLN A 44 2.51 -1.17 17.26
N GLU A 45 1.87 -1.81 16.29
CA GLU A 45 1.76 -1.29 14.93
C GLU A 45 0.88 -0.04 14.87
N MET A 46 -0.23 -0.02 15.62
CA MET A 46 -1.07 1.15 15.75
C MET A 46 -0.31 2.31 16.39
N LYS A 47 0.49 2.04 17.44
CA LYS A 47 1.36 3.05 18.05
C LYS A 47 2.44 3.56 17.09
N ALA A 48 3.03 2.70 16.25
CA ALA A 48 4.01 3.12 15.25
C ALA A 48 3.37 4.01 14.17
N VAL A 49 2.13 3.72 13.77
CA VAL A 49 1.36 4.56 12.84
C VAL A 49 1.00 5.89 13.48
N ASP A 50 0.54 5.90 14.72
CA ASP A 50 0.23 7.12 15.46
C ASP A 50 1.48 7.96 15.72
N GLU A 51 2.62 7.34 16.02
CA GLU A 51 3.90 8.02 16.15
C GLU A 51 4.36 8.63 14.81
N ALA A 52 4.13 7.96 13.69
CA ALA A 52 4.44 8.48 12.36
C ALA A 52 3.51 9.63 11.94
N LEU A 53 2.21 9.53 12.26
CA LEU A 53 1.21 10.54 11.93
C LEU A 53 1.30 11.78 12.82
N ASN A 54 1.60 11.58 14.10
CA ASN A 54 1.76 12.66 15.08
C ASN A 54 3.21 13.12 15.19
N ASN A 55 4.12 12.61 14.35
CA ASN A 55 5.48 13.08 14.34
C ASN A 55 5.50 14.54 13.85
N PRO A 56 5.82 15.52 14.71
CA PRO A 56 5.83 16.92 14.32
C PRO A 56 7.16 17.30 13.67
N TYR A 57 8.04 16.32 13.36
CA TYR A 57 9.20 16.60 12.54
C TYR A 57 8.72 17.09 11.18
N ASP A 58 9.10 18.33 10.89
CA ASP A 58 8.89 19.01 9.62
C ASP A 58 9.07 18.02 8.47
N PRO A 59 8.22 18.10 7.41
CA PRO A 59 8.44 17.29 6.22
C PRO A 59 9.90 17.44 5.83
N ILE A 60 10.67 16.34 5.94
CA ILE A 60 12.12 16.38 5.76
C ILE A 60 12.35 17.04 4.41
N SER A 61 12.84 18.27 4.44
CA SER A 61 12.92 19.06 3.23
C SER A 61 13.86 18.32 2.28
N THR A 62 13.55 18.37 0.98
CA THR A 62 14.42 17.78 -0.04
C THR A 62 15.86 18.25 0.16
N GLU A 63 16.05 19.48 0.65
CA GLU A 63 17.34 20.07 1.00
C GLU A 63 18.05 19.38 2.18
N SER A 64 17.32 19.00 3.24
CA SER A 64 17.88 18.22 4.35
C SER A 64 18.32 16.83 3.90
N VAL A 65 17.50 16.16 3.07
CA VAL A 65 17.84 14.83 2.50
C VAL A 65 19.08 14.94 1.61
N LEU A 66 19.14 15.96 0.74
CA LEU A 66 20.26 16.18 -0.16
C LEU A 66 21.55 16.54 0.60
N SER A 67 21.46 17.30 1.69
CA SER A 67 22.61 17.65 2.53
C SER A 67 23.23 16.41 3.18
N GLU A 68 22.40 15.57 3.82
CA GLU A 68 22.86 14.34 4.45
C GLU A 68 23.42 13.34 3.42
N ALA A 69 22.77 13.22 2.26
CA ALA A 69 23.21 12.34 1.19
C ALA A 69 24.55 12.80 0.56
N ARG A 70 24.78 14.12 0.43
CA ARG A 70 26.08 14.68 0.01
C ARG A 70 27.18 14.41 1.03
N GLN A 71 26.87 14.46 2.32
CA GLN A 71 27.83 14.19 3.38
C GLN A 71 28.26 12.71 3.40
N ARG A 72 27.29 11.80 3.27
CA ARG A 72 27.53 10.34 3.29
C ARG A 72 28.11 9.82 1.99
N TYR A 73 27.70 10.38 0.85
CA TYR A 73 28.08 9.91 -0.48
C TYR A 73 28.72 11.01 -1.31
N LYS A 74 29.97 11.34 -0.98
CA LYS A 74 30.77 12.39 -1.64
C LYS A 74 30.96 12.20 -3.16
N ASN A 75 30.71 10.99 -3.67
CA ASN A 75 30.91 10.62 -5.08
C ASN A 75 29.61 10.70 -5.91
N LEU A 76 28.45 10.94 -5.27
CA LEU A 76 27.17 11.06 -5.95
C LEU A 76 26.93 12.52 -6.37
N LYS A 77 26.67 12.73 -7.67
CA LYS A 77 26.28 14.04 -8.20
C LYS A 77 24.77 14.20 -8.06
N PHE A 78 24.35 14.93 -7.03
CA PHE A 78 22.94 15.29 -6.85
C PHE A 78 22.59 16.46 -7.79
N ARG A 79 21.55 16.32 -8.62
CA ARG A 79 21.02 17.38 -9.49
C ARG A 79 20.03 18.25 -8.74
#